data_AF-A0A9P1GZR7-F1
#
_entry.id   AF-A0A9P1GZR7-F1
#
_cell.length_a   1.000
_cell.length_b   1.000
_cell.length_c   1.000
_cell.angle_alpha   90.00
_cell.angle_beta   90.00
_cell.angle_gamma   90.00
#
_symmetry.space_group_name_H-M   'P 1'
#
loop_
_entity.id
_entity.type
_entity.pdbx_description
1 polymer ?
#
loop_
_entity_poly.entity_id
_entity_poly.type
_entity_poly.pdbx_seq_one_letter_code
_entity_poly.pdbx_strand_id
1 'polypeptide(L)'
;MFLSAIILTQADNVLVIEYGDNVHTSGVFDPPESTWQRGQGGDSGPTWTFNSLPNPEVLNRTAFARVGQLLGLEWYYTKTDGLFPLPEDMSNETFLADTITGFNEIPARGPYTLALANMALYSSLADITPGYQSIVADIRNQVANDVAASYLPPSYRDDPTMIAGYKHQLLALADFLENPEAPSLEGPYVTGGDTFLPIMLHPLSRGTVRLNAADILDQPELDYRSISNPIDLDIHLAHTKYLRRVFETPTVQKYGPIVTEPRIMFSQMRTLSNGSRRRC
;
A
#
# COMPACT_ATOMS: atom_id res chain seq x y z
N MET A 1 20.61 2.19 -40.73
CA MET A 1 21.49 1.01 -40.81
C MET A 1 21.87 0.69 -39.38
N PHE A 2 21.23 -0.33 -38.82
CA PHE A 2 21.31 -0.66 -37.40
C PHE A 2 22.53 -1.53 -37.16
N LEU A 3 23.34 -1.21 -36.15
CA LEU A 3 24.41 -2.08 -35.69
C LEU A 3 24.21 -2.28 -34.19
N SER A 4 23.53 -3.36 -33.83
CA SER A 4 23.45 -3.80 -32.45
C SER A 4 24.69 -4.65 -32.16
N ALA A 5 25.54 -4.20 -31.25
CA ALA A 5 26.67 -4.97 -30.77
C ALA A 5 26.38 -5.44 -29.33
N ILE A 6 26.20 -6.75 -29.15
CA ILE A 6 26.14 -7.38 -27.84
C ILE A 6 27.56 -7.80 -27.48
N ILE A 7 28.15 -7.14 -26.48
CA ILE A 7 29.45 -7.55 -25.93
C ILE A 7 29.17 -8.27 -24.62
N LEU A 8 29.41 -9.59 -24.60
CA LEU A 8 29.34 -10.39 -23.38
C LEU A 8 30.66 -10.20 -22.62
N THR A 9 30.62 -9.50 -21.48
CA THR A 9 31.72 -9.50 -20.52
C THR A 9 31.43 -10.46 -19.38
N GLN A 10 32.47 -11.13 -18.87
CA GLN A 10 32.37 -12.09 -17.78
C GLN A 10 31.79 -11.46 -16.50
N ALA A 11 30.93 -12.25 -15.83
CA ALA A 11 30.19 -11.97 -14.59
C ALA A 11 28.97 -11.03 -14.75
N ASP A 12 27.81 -11.67 -14.95
CA ASP A 12 26.43 -11.26 -14.62
C ASP A 12 25.91 -9.87 -15.01
N ASN A 13 26.66 -9.11 -15.82
CA ASN A 13 26.25 -7.78 -16.25
C ASN A 13 26.18 -7.70 -17.78
N VAL A 14 24.99 -7.36 -18.30
CA VAL A 14 24.78 -7.05 -19.71
C VAL A 14 24.83 -5.53 -19.87
N LEU A 15 25.87 -5.04 -20.55
CA LEU A 15 25.95 -3.63 -20.93
C LEU A 15 25.29 -3.46 -22.31
N VAL A 16 24.05 -2.95 -22.32
CA VAL A 16 23.38 -2.52 -23.55
C VAL A 16 23.71 -1.04 -23.77
N ILE A 17 24.50 -0.74 -24.81
CA ILE A 17 24.76 0.64 -25.23
C ILE A 17 23.84 0.94 -26.41
N GLU A 18 22.78 1.71 -26.17
CA GLU A 18 21.94 2.29 -27.21
C GLU A 18 22.36 3.74 -27.46
N TYR A 19 22.60 4.11 -28.71
CA TYR A 19 22.89 5.50 -29.10
C TYR A 19 21.71 6.06 -29.91
N GLY A 20 21.05 7.09 -29.36
CA GLY A 20 19.90 7.80 -29.95
C GLY A 20 19.06 8.50 -28.89
N ASP A 21 18.24 9.49 -29.27
CA ASP A 21 17.26 10.10 -28.37
C ASP A 21 16.11 9.11 -28.09
N ASN A 22 16.35 8.19 -27.14
CA ASN A 22 15.36 7.22 -26.69
C ASN A 22 14.54 7.82 -25.52
N VAL A 23 13.37 8.36 -25.83
CA VAL A 23 12.35 8.64 -24.81
C VAL A 23 11.54 7.36 -24.59
N HIS A 24 12.03 6.49 -23.71
CA HIS A 24 11.31 5.31 -23.27
C HIS A 24 10.48 5.65 -22.03
N THR A 25 9.15 5.47 -22.11
CA THR A 25 8.22 5.69 -20.99
C THR A 25 7.53 4.38 -20.60
N SER A 26 8.31 3.38 -20.22
CA SER A 26 7.79 2.16 -19.59
C SER A 26 7.26 2.47 -18.17
N GLY A 27 6.20 1.79 -17.75
CA GLY A 27 5.71 1.83 -16.37
C GLY A 27 6.73 1.26 -15.39
N VAL A 28 6.51 1.51 -14.09
CA VAL A 28 7.43 1.11 -12.99
C VAL A 28 7.70 -0.41 -12.94
N PHE A 29 6.79 -1.21 -13.51
CA PHE A 29 6.86 -2.68 -13.52
C PHE A 29 6.89 -3.28 -14.93
N ASP A 30 6.93 -2.44 -15.97
CA ASP A 30 6.90 -2.95 -17.33
C ASP A 30 8.31 -3.43 -17.69
N PRO A 31 8.48 -4.65 -18.22
CA PRO A 31 9.66 -4.94 -19.02
C PRO A 31 9.65 -4.00 -20.25
N PRO A 32 10.79 -3.77 -20.94
CA PRO A 32 10.77 -3.04 -22.19
C PRO A 32 9.88 -3.77 -23.22
N GLU A 33 8.64 -3.33 -23.38
CA GLU A 33 7.65 -4.05 -24.20
C GLU A 33 7.88 -3.86 -25.70
N SER A 34 7.79 -4.97 -26.44
CA SER A 34 7.25 -4.96 -27.80
C SER A 34 5.90 -5.67 -27.79
N THR A 35 4.84 -4.87 -27.97
CA THR A 35 3.43 -5.23 -28.27
C THR A 35 2.50 -5.67 -27.11
N TRP A 36 1.64 -4.72 -26.74
CA TRP A 36 0.39 -4.90 -25.99
C TRP A 36 -0.50 -6.01 -26.57
N GLN A 37 -0.77 -7.07 -25.80
CA GLN A 37 -1.90 -7.97 -26.06
C GLN A 37 -3.13 -7.56 -25.24
N ARG A 38 -4.13 -7.04 -25.95
CA ARG A 38 -5.46 -6.70 -25.43
C ARG A 38 -6.21 -7.98 -25.00
N GLY A 39 -6.52 -8.15 -23.71
CA GLY A 39 -7.53 -9.14 -23.28
C GLY A 39 -7.39 -9.79 -21.90
N GLN A 40 -6.31 -9.57 -21.15
CA GLN A 40 -6.21 -10.04 -19.77
C GLN A 40 -6.65 -8.91 -18.82
N GLY A 41 -7.56 -9.21 -17.90
CA GLY A 41 -8.08 -8.24 -16.93
C GLY A 41 -6.95 -7.57 -16.17
N GLY A 42 -7.09 -6.26 -15.89
CA GLY A 42 -6.05 -5.50 -15.21
C GLY A 42 -5.65 -6.16 -13.91
N ASP A 43 -4.35 -6.47 -13.78
CA ASP A 43 -3.77 -6.96 -12.54
C ASP A 43 -3.99 -5.91 -11.45
N SER A 44 -4.79 -6.27 -10.45
CA SER A 44 -4.85 -5.53 -9.20
C SER A 44 -3.56 -5.80 -8.43
N GLY A 45 -2.99 -4.79 -7.77
CA GLY A 45 -1.75 -4.95 -7.01
C GLY A 45 -1.83 -6.15 -6.04
N PRO A 46 -0.75 -6.92 -5.86
CA PRO A 46 -0.80 -8.17 -5.11
C PRO A 46 -1.22 -7.91 -3.66
N THR A 47 -2.33 -8.53 -3.24
CA THR A 47 -2.80 -8.57 -1.86
C THR A 47 -2.61 -9.97 -1.29
N TRP A 48 -1.73 -10.13 -0.30
CA TRP A 48 -1.60 -11.33 0.52
C TRP A 48 -2.67 -11.39 1.59
N THR A 49 -2.97 -12.57 2.11
CA THR A 49 -3.95 -12.78 3.18
C THR A 49 -3.32 -13.68 4.24
N PHE A 50 -3.30 -13.22 5.48
CA PHE A 50 -2.81 -13.94 6.64
C PHE A 50 -3.95 -14.26 7.59
N ASN A 51 -3.92 -15.46 8.16
CA ASN A 51 -4.74 -15.82 9.31
C ASN A 51 -3.81 -16.02 10.52
N SER A 52 -4.12 -15.41 11.65
CA SER A 52 -3.39 -15.68 12.89
C SER A 52 -3.66 -17.12 13.36
N LEU A 53 -2.80 -17.64 14.25
CA LEU A 53 -3.15 -18.85 15.00
C LEU A 53 -4.35 -18.59 15.93
N PRO A 54 -5.17 -19.62 16.24
CA PRO A 54 -6.24 -19.53 17.23
C PRO A 54 -5.71 -19.00 18.56
N ASN A 55 -6.30 -17.91 19.05
CA ASN A 55 -5.82 -17.23 20.24
C ASN A 55 -6.78 -17.43 21.43
N PRO A 56 -6.36 -18.08 22.53
CA PRO A 56 -7.19 -18.33 23.71
C PRO A 56 -7.78 -17.05 24.31
N GLU A 57 -7.09 -15.91 24.18
CA GLU A 57 -7.53 -14.60 24.69
C GLU A 57 -8.64 -13.97 23.85
N VAL A 58 -8.91 -14.51 22.65
CA VAL A 58 -10.02 -14.12 21.77
C VAL A 58 -10.99 -15.29 21.59
N LEU A 59 -11.20 -16.09 22.65
CA LEU A 59 -12.06 -17.28 22.61
C LEU A 59 -11.63 -18.27 21.52
N ASN A 60 -10.31 -18.43 21.32
CA ASN A 60 -9.72 -19.28 20.27
C ASN A 60 -10.04 -18.86 18.82
N ARG A 61 -10.38 -17.59 18.59
CA ARG A 61 -10.61 -17.07 17.23
C ARG A 61 -9.31 -16.66 16.54
N THR A 62 -9.33 -16.66 15.20
CA THR A 62 -8.23 -16.24 14.32
C THR A 62 -8.48 -14.82 13.82
N ALA A 63 -7.43 -14.01 13.69
CA ALA A 63 -7.49 -12.70 13.04
C ALA A 63 -7.15 -12.83 11.55
N PHE A 64 -7.89 -12.12 10.70
CA PHE A 64 -7.66 -12.04 9.26
C PHE A 64 -6.92 -10.75 8.93
N ALA A 65 -5.86 -10.82 8.13
CA ALA A 65 -5.07 -9.67 7.72
C ALA A 65 -4.73 -9.77 6.24
N ARG A 66 -5.33 -8.92 5.39
CA ARG A 66 -4.90 -8.76 4.00
C ARG A 66 -3.72 -7.80 3.97
N VAL A 67 -2.56 -8.23 3.46
CA VAL A 67 -1.37 -7.41 3.29
C VAL A 67 -1.07 -7.36 1.79
N GLY A 68 -1.51 -6.31 1.10
CA GLY A 68 -0.65 -5.64 0.13
C GLY A 68 -0.01 -4.47 0.87
N GLN A 69 0.30 -3.34 0.23
CA GLN A 69 0.61 -2.09 0.94
C GLN A 69 -0.52 -1.56 1.87
N LEU A 70 -1.59 -2.32 2.12
CA LEU A 70 -2.84 -1.86 2.72
C LEU A 70 -3.44 -2.92 3.66
N LEU A 71 -3.56 -2.60 4.95
CA LEU A 71 -4.39 -3.30 5.94
C LEU A 71 -5.66 -2.48 6.18
N GLY A 72 -6.80 -2.86 5.59
CA GLY A 72 -8.04 -2.10 5.71
C GLY A 72 -8.78 -2.28 7.05
N LEU A 73 -9.53 -1.26 7.46
CA LEU A 73 -10.58 -1.34 8.47
C LEU A 73 -11.92 -1.61 7.77
N GLU A 74 -12.53 -2.76 8.03
CA GLU A 74 -13.85 -3.09 7.48
C GLU A 74 -14.96 -2.64 8.43
N TRP A 75 -16.04 -2.09 7.89
CA TRP A 75 -17.15 -1.55 8.65
C TRP A 75 -18.45 -1.46 7.82
N TYR A 76 -19.59 -1.42 8.50
CA TYR A 76 -20.87 -1.10 7.86
C TYR A 76 -21.78 -0.27 8.77
N TYR A 77 -22.73 0.45 8.19
CA TYR A 77 -23.75 1.20 8.94
C TYR A 77 -25.01 0.34 9.12
N THR A 78 -25.62 0.41 10.30
CA THR A 78 -26.89 -0.26 10.60
C THR A 78 -28.11 0.63 10.49
N LYS A 79 -27.91 1.94 10.36
CA LYS A 79 -28.97 2.95 10.27
C LYS A 79 -28.71 3.85 9.06
N THR A 80 -29.06 3.35 7.88
CA THR A 80 -28.92 4.07 6.61
C THR A 80 -30.25 4.63 6.10
N ASP A 81 -31.33 4.49 6.89
CA ASP A 81 -32.67 4.97 6.54
C ASP A 81 -32.65 6.45 6.14
N GLY A 82 -33.18 6.74 4.95
CA GLY A 82 -33.26 8.10 4.41
C GLY A 82 -32.04 8.58 3.63
N LEU A 83 -31.00 7.76 3.49
CA LEU A 83 -29.91 8.00 2.54
C LEU A 83 -30.29 7.44 1.17
N PHE A 84 -30.28 8.29 0.14
CA PHE A 84 -30.52 7.90 -1.24
C PHE A 84 -29.88 8.91 -2.22
N PRO A 85 -29.24 8.47 -3.30
CA PRO A 85 -28.93 7.07 -3.61
C PRO A 85 -27.75 6.55 -2.79
N LEU A 86 -27.77 5.25 -2.50
CA LEU A 86 -26.66 4.47 -1.99
C LEU A 86 -26.12 3.53 -3.08
N PRO A 87 -24.88 3.05 -2.96
CA PRO A 87 -24.28 2.13 -3.93
C PRO A 87 -25.09 0.85 -4.16
N GLU A 88 -25.79 0.36 -3.13
CA GLU A 88 -26.71 -0.77 -3.20
C GLU A 88 -27.95 -0.52 -4.08
N ASP A 89 -28.36 0.73 -4.31
CA ASP A 89 -29.47 1.08 -5.21
C ASP A 89 -29.14 0.77 -6.68
N MET A 90 -27.87 0.60 -7.03
CA MET A 90 -27.46 0.12 -8.36
C MET A 90 -27.95 -1.30 -8.67
N SER A 91 -28.42 -2.05 -7.66
CA SER A 91 -29.10 -3.34 -7.84
C SER A 91 -30.55 -3.22 -8.32
N ASN A 92 -31.16 -2.04 -8.23
CA ASN A 92 -32.50 -1.78 -8.75
C ASN A 92 -32.43 -1.55 -10.27
N GLU A 93 -33.10 -2.40 -11.05
CA GLU A 93 -33.05 -2.36 -12.52
C GLU A 93 -33.49 -1.01 -13.11
N THR A 94 -34.46 -0.33 -12.49
CA THR A 94 -34.92 0.97 -12.97
C THR A 94 -33.88 2.05 -12.71
N PHE A 95 -33.28 2.05 -11.52
CA PHE A 95 -32.23 2.99 -11.15
C PHE A 95 -30.96 2.78 -11.99
N LEU A 96 -30.58 1.53 -12.22
CA LEU A 96 -29.47 1.16 -13.09
C LEU A 96 -29.71 1.63 -14.54
N ALA A 97 -30.92 1.42 -15.07
CA ALA A 97 -31.27 1.84 -16.44
C ALA A 97 -31.22 3.38 -16.61
N ASP A 98 -31.73 4.15 -15.63
CA ASP A 98 -31.58 5.62 -15.67
C ASP A 98 -30.11 6.04 -15.55
N THR A 99 -29.33 5.37 -14.71
CA THR A 99 -27.89 5.65 -14.55
C THR A 99 -27.11 5.40 -15.85
N ILE A 100 -27.38 4.30 -16.56
CA ILE A 100 -26.79 4.01 -17.89
C ILE A 100 -27.22 5.07 -18.92
N THR A 101 -28.49 5.43 -18.92
CA THR A 101 -29.03 6.44 -19.85
C THR A 101 -28.36 7.78 -19.61
N GLY A 102 -28.31 8.22 -18.34
CA GLY A 102 -27.70 9.46 -17.92
C GLY A 102 -26.22 9.56 -18.25
N PHE A 103 -25.47 8.47 -18.14
CA PHE A 103 -24.06 8.45 -18.50
C PHE A 103 -23.80 8.71 -20.00
N ASN A 104 -24.76 8.37 -20.86
CA ASN A 104 -24.67 8.59 -22.31
C ASN A 104 -25.21 9.95 -22.76
N GLU A 105 -25.73 10.79 -21.85
CA GLU A 105 -26.17 12.15 -22.16
C GLU A 105 -24.97 13.11 -22.38
N ILE A 106 -25.26 14.32 -22.88
CA ILE A 106 -24.27 15.38 -23.07
C ILE A 106 -24.78 16.66 -22.38
N PRO A 107 -24.19 17.07 -21.24
CA PRO A 107 -23.13 16.38 -20.51
C PRO A 107 -23.63 15.09 -19.84
N ALA A 108 -22.70 14.14 -19.61
CA ALA A 108 -23.00 12.93 -18.87
C ALA A 108 -23.49 13.27 -17.45
N ARG A 109 -24.45 12.50 -16.95
CA ARG A 109 -25.02 12.64 -15.60
C ARG A 109 -25.08 11.30 -14.87
N GLY A 110 -25.32 11.37 -13.56
CA GLY A 110 -25.64 10.21 -12.73
C GLY A 110 -24.42 9.46 -12.19
N PRO A 111 -24.63 8.38 -11.41
CA PRO A 111 -23.59 7.73 -10.63
C PRO A 111 -22.34 7.30 -11.41
N TYR A 112 -22.45 6.92 -12.68
CA TYR A 112 -21.28 6.52 -13.50
C TYR A 112 -20.34 7.66 -13.87
N THR A 113 -20.69 8.93 -13.63
CA THR A 113 -19.71 10.02 -13.74
C THR A 113 -18.69 10.02 -12.60
N LEU A 114 -18.97 9.29 -11.51
CA LEU A 114 -18.07 9.10 -10.38
C LEU A 114 -17.11 7.95 -10.66
N ALA A 115 -15.82 8.17 -10.40
CA ALA A 115 -14.79 7.12 -10.43
C ALA A 115 -14.81 6.32 -9.11
N LEU A 116 -13.65 5.86 -8.62
CA LEU A 116 -13.54 5.06 -7.40
C LEU A 116 -13.79 5.87 -6.10
N ALA A 117 -13.16 7.04 -5.99
CA ALA A 117 -13.25 7.95 -4.86
C ALA A 117 -12.92 9.38 -5.31
N ASN A 118 -13.47 10.38 -4.64
CA ASN A 118 -13.14 11.80 -4.86
C ASN A 118 -12.83 12.53 -3.54
N MET A 119 -12.67 11.78 -2.45
CA MET A 119 -12.40 12.29 -1.12
C MET A 119 -11.34 11.43 -0.44
N ALA A 120 -10.34 12.07 0.14
CA ALA A 120 -9.35 11.42 0.98
C ALA A 120 -8.94 12.37 2.11
N LEU A 121 -8.64 11.80 3.28
CA LEU A 121 -7.91 12.50 4.32
C LEU A 121 -6.41 12.32 4.11
N TYR A 122 -5.67 13.39 4.34
CA TYR A 122 -4.21 13.38 4.38
C TYR A 122 -3.80 13.91 5.75
N SER A 123 -3.11 13.10 6.53
CA SER A 123 -2.79 13.45 7.92
C SER A 123 -1.32 13.21 8.20
N SER A 124 -0.69 14.15 8.91
CA SER A 124 0.70 14.04 9.34
C SER A 124 0.85 12.98 10.44
N LEU A 125 2.06 12.44 10.61
CA LEU A 125 2.30 11.48 11.69
C LEU A 125 2.09 12.12 13.07
N ALA A 126 2.39 13.42 13.19
CA ALA A 126 2.18 14.20 14.41
C ALA A 126 0.70 14.32 14.79
N ASP A 127 -0.20 14.52 13.83
CA ASP A 127 -1.65 14.56 14.06
C ASP A 127 -2.23 13.17 14.36
N ILE A 128 -1.61 12.13 13.81
CA ILE A 128 -2.07 10.75 13.95
C ILE A 128 -1.79 10.20 15.35
N THR A 129 -0.59 10.43 15.88
CA THR A 129 -0.17 9.82 17.15
C THR A 129 0.74 10.72 17.98
N PRO A 130 0.51 10.84 19.30
CA PRO A 130 1.44 11.53 20.19
C PRO A 130 2.81 10.83 20.27
N GLY A 131 2.90 9.57 19.84
CA GLY A 131 4.14 8.79 19.82
C GLY A 131 5.02 9.02 18.58
N TYR A 132 4.70 9.99 17.71
CA TYR A 132 5.40 10.20 16.43
C TYR A 132 6.91 10.45 16.61
N GLN A 133 7.29 11.19 17.66
CA GLN A 133 8.69 11.49 17.97
C GLN A 133 9.49 10.22 18.27
N SER A 134 8.87 9.21 18.90
CA SER A 134 9.52 7.93 19.15
C SER A 134 9.75 7.18 17.84
N ILE A 135 8.76 7.15 16.95
CA ILE A 135 8.87 6.51 15.63
C ILE A 135 10.00 7.19 14.83
N VAL A 136 10.00 8.52 14.75
CA VAL A 136 11.05 9.29 14.07
C VAL A 136 12.43 9.03 14.69
N ALA A 137 12.52 8.99 16.02
CA ALA A 137 13.76 8.66 16.72
C ALA A 137 14.23 7.23 16.40
N ASP A 138 13.33 6.25 16.30
CA ASP A 138 13.67 4.88 15.93
C ASP A 138 14.25 4.81 14.50
N ILE A 139 13.73 5.60 13.56
CA ILE A 139 14.29 5.72 12.20
C ILE A 139 15.73 6.25 12.26
N ARG A 140 15.94 7.35 13.00
CA ARG A 140 17.28 7.95 13.18
C ARG A 140 18.23 6.96 13.89
N ASN A 141 17.74 6.20 14.86
CA ASN A 141 18.50 5.18 15.58
C ASN A 141 18.93 4.02 14.69
N GLN A 142 18.13 3.64 13.68
CA GLN A 142 18.55 2.61 12.72
C GLN A 142 19.81 3.02 11.94
N VAL A 143 19.93 4.32 11.63
CA VAL A 143 21.09 4.88 10.95
C VAL A 143 22.27 5.02 11.93
N ALA A 144 22.04 5.60 13.11
CA ALA A 144 23.08 5.85 14.11
C ALA A 144 23.74 4.56 14.64
N ASN A 145 22.96 3.48 14.80
CA ASN A 145 23.45 2.19 15.29
C ASN A 145 23.89 1.23 14.16
N ASP A 146 23.96 1.71 12.92
CA ASP A 146 24.40 0.95 11.75
C ASP A 146 23.59 -0.33 11.46
N VAL A 147 22.31 -0.36 11.82
CA VAL A 147 21.43 -1.51 11.59
C VAL A 147 20.55 -1.38 10.34
N ALA A 148 20.46 -0.19 9.74
CA ALA A 148 19.63 0.09 8.57
C ALA A 148 19.90 -0.89 7.40
N ALA A 149 21.16 -1.22 7.11
CA ALA A 149 21.53 -2.11 6.02
C ALA A 149 20.91 -3.52 6.15
N SER A 150 20.64 -3.98 7.39
CA SER A 150 20.02 -5.27 7.63
C SER A 150 18.57 -5.39 7.11
N TYR A 151 17.94 -4.25 6.78
CA TYR A 151 16.60 -4.19 6.21
C TYR A 151 16.58 -4.08 4.68
N LEU A 152 17.73 -3.82 4.03
CA LEU A 152 17.84 -3.83 2.57
C LEU A 152 17.74 -5.24 1.96
N PRO A 153 17.40 -5.36 0.67
CA PRO A 153 17.51 -6.62 -0.06
C PRO A 153 18.92 -7.20 0.10
N PRO A 154 19.08 -8.53 0.25
CA PRO A 154 20.40 -9.14 0.44
C PRO A 154 21.45 -8.69 -0.58
N SER A 155 21.06 -8.55 -1.86
CA SER A 155 21.92 -8.08 -2.95
C SER A 155 22.44 -6.65 -2.78
N TYR A 156 21.82 -5.83 -1.94
CA TYR A 156 22.19 -4.43 -1.72
C TYR A 156 22.96 -4.21 -0.41
N ARG A 157 23.11 -5.24 0.43
CA ARG A 157 23.73 -5.12 1.77
C ARG A 157 25.25 -5.02 1.73
N ASP A 158 25.84 -5.46 0.63
CA ASP A 158 27.29 -5.47 0.45
C ASP A 158 27.77 -4.29 -0.42
N ASP A 159 26.84 -3.52 -0.99
CA ASP A 159 27.15 -2.32 -1.79
C ASP A 159 27.14 -1.06 -0.91
N PRO A 160 28.31 -0.43 -0.66
CA PRO A 160 28.41 0.76 0.18
C PRO A 160 27.58 1.94 -0.31
N THR A 161 27.37 2.05 -1.63
CA THR A 161 26.60 3.14 -2.23
C THR A 161 25.10 2.97 -1.99
N MET A 162 24.59 1.74 -2.09
CA MET A 162 23.20 1.41 -1.77
C MET A 162 22.90 1.60 -0.29
N ILE A 163 23.82 1.19 0.58
CA ILE A 163 23.70 1.40 2.04
C ILE A 163 23.68 2.90 2.36
N ALA A 164 24.61 3.67 1.79
CA ALA A 164 24.68 5.11 2.01
C ALA A 164 23.40 5.81 1.54
N GLY A 165 22.93 5.50 0.32
CA GLY A 165 21.69 6.03 -0.23
C GLY A 165 20.48 5.69 0.64
N TYR A 166 20.38 4.46 1.14
CA TYR A 166 19.29 4.07 2.03
C TYR A 166 19.32 4.83 3.37
N LYS A 167 20.49 4.98 3.99
CA LYS A 167 20.64 5.79 5.22
C LYS A 167 20.20 7.24 4.99
N HIS A 168 20.58 7.84 3.86
CA HIS A 168 20.13 9.19 3.51
C HIS A 168 18.61 9.28 3.33
N GLN A 169 17.99 8.29 2.68
CA GLN A 169 16.53 8.23 2.55
C GLN A 169 15.85 8.13 3.93
N LEU A 170 16.37 7.29 4.84
CA LEU A 170 15.81 7.15 6.18
C LEU A 170 15.85 8.47 6.96
N LEU A 171 16.96 9.22 6.89
CA LEU A 171 17.05 10.52 7.55
C LEU A 171 16.09 11.55 6.94
N ALA A 172 16.00 11.62 5.61
CA ALA A 172 15.06 12.51 4.92
C ALA A 172 13.60 12.17 5.26
N LEU A 173 13.27 10.88 5.33
CA LEU A 173 11.95 10.41 5.75
C LEU A 173 11.67 10.69 7.23
N ALA A 174 12.68 10.58 8.10
CA ALA A 174 12.53 10.95 9.51
C ALA A 174 12.18 12.43 9.66
N ASP A 175 12.89 13.32 8.94
CA ASP A 175 12.60 14.76 8.94
C ASP A 175 11.22 15.06 8.34
N PHE A 176 10.84 14.36 7.26
CA PHE A 176 9.52 14.50 6.64
C PHE A 176 8.40 14.06 7.58
N LEU A 177 8.54 12.91 8.25
CA LEU A 177 7.53 12.37 9.17
C LEU A 177 7.44 13.15 10.51
N GLU A 178 8.47 13.93 10.85
CA GLU A 178 8.44 14.85 12.00
C GLU A 178 7.66 16.14 11.71
N ASN A 179 7.51 16.52 10.43
CA ASN A 179 6.83 17.74 10.03
C ASN A 179 5.29 17.58 10.17
N PRO A 180 4.62 18.41 10.98
CA PRO A 180 3.16 18.33 11.17
C PRO A 180 2.35 18.71 9.92
N GLU A 181 2.95 19.33 8.91
CA GLU A 181 2.29 19.69 7.65
C GLU A 181 2.49 18.65 6.54
N ALA A 182 3.24 17.57 6.83
CA ALA A 182 3.63 16.56 5.86
C ALA A 182 2.81 15.28 6.04
N PRO A 183 1.95 14.89 5.07
CA PRO A 183 1.10 13.72 5.21
C PRO A 183 1.88 12.41 5.33
N SER A 184 1.59 11.62 6.36
CA SER A 184 2.08 10.24 6.52
C SER A 184 1.07 9.21 6.02
N LEU A 185 -0.22 9.56 6.13
CA LEU A 185 -1.37 8.71 5.86
C LEU A 185 -2.24 9.35 4.79
N GLU A 186 -2.68 8.53 3.83
CA GLU A 186 -3.87 8.79 3.05
C GLU A 186 -4.98 7.80 3.45
N GLY A 187 -6.18 8.31 3.73
CA GLY A 187 -7.37 7.51 4.00
C GLY A 187 -8.49 7.89 3.04
N PRO A 188 -8.62 7.22 1.88
CA PRO A 188 -9.69 7.52 0.93
C PRO A 188 -11.04 7.01 1.46
N TYR A 189 -12.09 7.79 1.21
CA TYR A 189 -13.46 7.31 1.32
C TYR A 189 -13.91 6.78 -0.04
N VAL A 190 -13.86 5.45 -0.18
CA VAL A 190 -14.25 4.78 -1.42
C VAL A 190 -15.77 4.77 -1.55
N THR A 191 -16.28 5.11 -2.73
CA THR A 191 -17.72 5.07 -3.00
C THR A 191 -18.23 3.63 -2.89
N GLY A 192 -19.15 3.39 -1.95
CA GLY A 192 -19.65 2.04 -1.68
C GLY A 192 -18.64 1.11 -1.03
N GLY A 193 -17.50 1.63 -0.61
CA GLY A 193 -16.55 0.89 0.20
C GLY A 193 -17.06 0.77 1.64
N ASP A 194 -17.10 -0.46 2.11
CA ASP A 194 -17.16 -0.86 3.52
C ASP A 194 -15.76 -0.89 4.15
N THR A 195 -14.73 -0.45 3.41
CA THR A 195 -13.33 -0.55 3.82
C THR A 195 -12.68 0.82 3.87
N PHE A 196 -12.04 1.11 5.01
CA PHE A 196 -11.23 2.29 5.19
C PHE A 196 -9.75 1.93 5.15
N LEU A 197 -9.05 2.39 4.12
CA LEU A 197 -7.69 1.98 3.80
C LEU A 197 -6.66 2.94 4.39
N PRO A 198 -5.80 2.52 5.33
CA PRO A 198 -4.68 3.31 5.78
C PRO A 198 -3.51 3.18 4.79
N ILE A 199 -3.50 4.03 3.77
CA ILE A 199 -2.41 4.08 2.79
C ILE A 199 -1.20 4.74 3.45
N MET A 200 -0.10 3.98 3.56
CA MET A 200 1.17 4.50 4.03
C MET A 200 1.91 5.18 2.88
N LEU A 201 2.00 6.50 2.94
CA LEU A 201 2.57 7.31 1.85
C LEU A 201 4.09 7.19 1.74
N HIS A 202 4.76 6.87 2.85
CA HIS A 202 6.21 6.94 2.96
C HIS A 202 6.82 5.69 3.64
N PRO A 203 6.73 4.50 3.02
CA PRO A 203 7.31 3.28 3.56
C PRO A 203 8.85 3.31 3.57
N LEU A 204 9.45 2.69 4.58
CA LEU A 204 10.89 2.53 4.75
C LEU A 204 11.42 1.24 4.12
N SER A 205 10.57 0.23 3.93
CA SER A 205 10.93 -1.02 3.23
C SER A 205 11.30 -0.75 1.77
N ARG A 206 12.21 -1.57 1.23
CA ARG A 206 12.66 -1.50 -0.17
C ARG A 206 12.63 -2.89 -0.81
N GLY A 207 11.99 -2.98 -1.96
CA GLY A 207 11.91 -4.20 -2.76
C GLY A 207 12.93 -4.23 -3.91
N THR A 208 12.82 -5.24 -4.77
CA THR A 208 13.54 -5.31 -6.05
C THR A 208 12.61 -5.75 -7.17
N VAL A 209 12.84 -5.21 -8.36
CA VAL A 209 12.29 -5.70 -9.63
C VAL A 209 13.48 -6.25 -10.41
N ARG A 210 13.39 -7.49 -10.89
CA ARG A 210 14.46 -8.14 -11.65
C ARG A 210 13.90 -8.81 -12.89
N LEU A 211 14.69 -8.91 -13.94
CA LEU A 211 14.30 -9.72 -15.09
C LEU A 211 14.19 -11.18 -14.67
N ASN A 212 13.17 -11.87 -15.20
CA ASN A 212 13.14 -13.33 -15.14
C ASN A 212 14.31 -13.86 -15.98
N ALA A 213 15.28 -14.52 -15.33
CA ALA A 213 16.48 -15.01 -16.01
C ALA A 213 16.21 -16.19 -16.96
N ALA A 214 15.07 -16.87 -16.81
CA ALA A 214 14.65 -17.94 -17.70
C ALA A 214 14.01 -17.40 -18.99
N ASP A 215 13.36 -16.24 -18.92
CA ASP A 215 12.79 -15.54 -20.08
C ASP A 215 12.72 -14.03 -19.79
N ILE A 216 13.60 -13.27 -20.45
CA ILE A 216 13.72 -11.81 -20.24
C ILE A 216 12.55 -11.01 -20.81
N LEU A 217 11.70 -11.63 -21.62
CA LEU A 217 10.49 -11.02 -22.18
C LEU A 217 9.24 -11.30 -21.33
N ASP A 218 9.37 -12.18 -20.33
CA ASP A 218 8.32 -12.46 -19.36
C ASP A 218 8.21 -11.32 -18.34
N GLN A 219 7.14 -11.36 -17.53
CA GLN A 219 6.96 -10.41 -16.43
C GLN A 219 8.18 -10.45 -15.48
N PRO A 220 8.60 -9.30 -14.94
CA PRO A 220 9.73 -9.26 -14.03
C PRO A 220 9.41 -9.96 -12.71
N GLU A 221 10.45 -10.49 -12.08
CA GLU A 221 10.40 -10.99 -10.71
C GLU A 221 10.27 -9.80 -9.73
N LEU A 222 9.14 -9.75 -9.02
CA LEU A 222 8.83 -8.72 -8.03
C LEU A 222 9.06 -9.25 -6.60
N ASP A 223 10.10 -8.74 -5.94
CA ASP A 223 10.32 -8.95 -4.51
C ASP A 223 10.00 -7.67 -3.74
N TYR A 224 8.74 -7.53 -3.31
CA TYR A 224 8.25 -6.31 -2.66
C TYR A 224 8.89 -6.03 -1.29
N ARG A 225 9.22 -7.09 -0.54
CA ARG A 225 9.77 -7.01 0.82
C ARG A 225 9.00 -6.06 1.75
N SER A 226 7.68 -6.04 1.63
CA SER A 226 6.80 -5.20 2.46
C SER A 226 7.02 -5.49 3.94
N ILE A 227 7.13 -4.44 4.76
CA ILE A 227 7.37 -4.53 6.22
C ILE A 227 8.73 -5.21 6.54
N SER A 228 9.68 -5.20 5.59
CA SER A 228 11.06 -5.64 5.85
C SER A 228 11.78 -4.71 6.81
N ASN A 229 11.47 -3.41 6.80
CA ASN A 229 11.78 -2.50 7.88
C ASN A 229 10.66 -2.54 8.94
N PRO A 230 10.94 -2.89 10.20
CA PRO A 230 9.90 -3.07 11.21
C PRO A 230 9.15 -1.78 11.57
N ILE A 231 9.74 -0.60 11.33
CA ILE A 231 9.10 0.68 11.63
C ILE A 231 7.87 0.92 10.74
N ASP A 232 7.81 0.31 9.55
CA ASP A 232 6.61 0.34 8.72
C ASP A 232 5.41 -0.25 9.47
N LEU A 233 5.60 -1.29 10.26
CA LEU A 233 4.52 -1.86 11.05
C LEU A 233 4.04 -0.91 12.16
N ASP A 234 4.96 -0.19 12.80
CA ASP A 234 4.63 0.78 13.84
C ASP A 234 3.83 1.96 13.28
N ILE A 235 4.23 2.46 12.10
CA ILE A 235 3.52 3.52 11.37
C ILE A 235 2.13 3.03 10.95
N HIS A 236 2.01 1.85 10.33
CA HIS A 236 0.71 1.30 9.93
C HIS A 236 -0.23 1.07 11.12
N LEU A 237 0.32 0.64 12.26
CA LEU A 237 -0.46 0.48 13.47
C LEU A 237 -0.98 1.84 13.99
N ALA A 238 -0.15 2.88 13.95
CA ALA A 238 -0.56 4.23 14.32
C ALA A 238 -1.68 4.74 13.40
N HIS A 239 -1.53 4.56 12.09
CA HIS A 239 -2.55 4.91 11.09
C HIS A 239 -3.87 4.19 11.34
N THR A 240 -3.83 2.87 11.54
CA THR A 240 -5.03 2.05 11.78
C THR A 240 -5.76 2.48 13.05
N LYS A 241 -5.03 2.76 14.13
CA LYS A 241 -5.61 3.27 15.39
C LYS A 241 -6.27 4.62 15.21
N TYR A 242 -5.64 5.50 14.44
CA TYR A 242 -6.17 6.84 14.16
C TYR A 242 -7.48 6.76 13.36
N LEU A 243 -7.48 6.01 12.25
CA LEU A 243 -8.67 5.83 11.42
C LEU A 243 -9.84 5.20 12.19
N ARG A 244 -9.57 4.27 13.12
CA ARG A 244 -10.61 3.66 13.95
C ARG A 244 -11.40 4.68 14.79
N ARG A 245 -10.78 5.79 15.21
CA ARG A 245 -11.44 6.84 15.99
C ARG A 245 -12.58 7.51 15.25
N VAL A 246 -12.58 7.48 13.91
CA VAL A 246 -13.65 8.06 13.11
C VAL A 246 -15.02 7.43 13.47
N PHE A 247 -15.04 6.12 13.70
CA PHE A 247 -16.25 5.40 14.09
C PHE A 247 -16.74 5.74 15.49
N GLU A 248 -15.93 6.40 16.33
CA GLU A 248 -16.30 6.85 17.67
C GLU A 248 -16.89 8.27 17.66
N THR A 249 -16.82 8.98 16.52
CA THR A 249 -17.31 10.36 16.44
C THR A 249 -18.84 10.46 16.53
N PRO A 250 -19.39 11.55 17.11
CA PRO A 250 -20.84 11.73 17.19
C PRO A 250 -21.54 11.75 15.82
N THR A 251 -20.86 12.18 14.76
CA THR A 251 -21.40 12.20 13.40
C THR A 251 -21.61 10.78 12.88
N VAL A 252 -20.60 9.93 13.01
CA VAL A 252 -20.65 8.55 12.50
C VAL A 252 -21.55 7.67 13.36
N GLN A 253 -21.54 7.84 14.68
CA GLN A 253 -22.37 7.09 15.63
C GLN A 253 -23.88 7.19 15.36
N LYS A 254 -24.36 8.26 14.72
CA LYS A 254 -25.77 8.40 14.31
C LYS A 254 -26.22 7.29 13.35
N TYR A 255 -25.31 6.82 12.49
CA TYR A 255 -25.57 5.79 11.48
C TYR A 255 -25.33 4.35 11.99
N GLY A 256 -25.04 4.19 13.28
CA GLY A 256 -24.83 2.89 13.91
C GLY A 256 -23.68 2.07 13.29
N PRO A 257 -22.44 2.59 13.32
CA PRO A 257 -21.28 1.93 12.73
C PRO A 257 -20.96 0.63 13.45
N ILE A 258 -20.70 -0.43 12.69
CA ILE A 258 -20.13 -1.68 13.19
C ILE A 258 -18.80 -1.90 12.47
N VAL A 259 -17.70 -1.88 13.22
CA VAL A 259 -16.36 -2.21 12.70
C VAL A 259 -16.15 -3.72 12.84
N THR A 260 -15.97 -4.41 11.71
CA THR A 260 -15.82 -5.86 11.64
C THR A 260 -14.36 -6.29 11.76
N GLU A 261 -13.43 -5.57 11.13
CA GLU A 261 -11.99 -5.88 11.14
C GLU A 261 -11.09 -4.62 11.13
N PRO A 262 -9.82 -4.72 11.56
CA PRO A 262 -9.30 -5.76 12.42
C PRO A 262 -9.80 -5.59 13.87
N ARG A 263 -10.28 -6.68 14.48
CA ARG A 263 -10.55 -6.72 15.94
C ARG A 263 -9.23 -6.77 16.71
N ILE A 264 -8.60 -5.63 16.99
CA ILE A 264 -7.34 -5.60 17.75
C ILE A 264 -7.57 -4.97 19.12
N MET A 265 -7.46 -5.78 20.18
CA MET A 265 -7.12 -5.33 21.53
C MET A 265 -5.59 -5.17 21.64
N PHE A 266 -5.17 -4.09 22.27
CA PHE A 266 -3.86 -3.43 22.14
C PHE A 266 -2.60 -4.23 22.61
N SER A 267 -2.72 -5.44 23.16
CA SER A 267 -1.59 -6.18 23.76
C SER A 267 -0.82 -7.10 22.81
N GLN A 268 -1.37 -7.47 21.64
CA GLN A 268 -0.91 -8.66 20.90
C GLN A 268 0.03 -8.43 19.71
N MET A 269 0.23 -7.20 19.21
CA MET A 269 1.10 -6.99 18.04
C MET A 269 2.60 -7.14 18.32
N ARG A 270 3.05 -6.90 19.55
CA ARG A 270 4.49 -7.02 19.91
C ARG A 270 4.96 -8.48 19.97
N THR A 271 4.03 -9.43 20.10
CA THR A 271 4.32 -10.87 20.19
C THR A 271 4.41 -11.54 18.82
N LEU A 272 3.77 -10.96 17.79
CA LEU A 272 3.80 -11.46 16.41
C LEU A 272 5.14 -11.17 15.70
N SER A 273 5.89 -10.15 16.11
CA SER A 273 7.19 -9.83 15.51
C SER A 273 8.30 -10.83 15.86
N ASN A 274 8.17 -11.56 16.98
CA ASN A 274 9.15 -12.54 17.46
C ASN A 274 8.79 -13.99 17.09
N GLY A 275 7.59 -14.25 16.56
CA GLY A 275 7.05 -15.58 16.33
C GLY A 275 6.92 -15.94 14.85
N SER A 276 8.01 -16.42 14.25
CA SER A 276 8.04 -17.05 12.92
C SER A 276 7.74 -16.13 11.72
N ARG A 277 8.80 -15.52 11.20
CA ARG A 277 8.86 -15.18 9.77
C ARG A 277 8.97 -16.50 9.00
N ARG A 278 7.84 -17.15 8.70
CA ARG A 278 7.84 -18.31 7.80
C ARG A 278 8.07 -17.80 6.38
N ARG A 279 9.11 -18.33 5.74
CA ARG A 279 9.27 -18.31 4.30
C ARG A 279 8.04 -18.96 3.67
N CYS A 280 7.37 -18.23 2.79
CA CYS A 280 6.61 -18.77 1.67
C CYS A 280 7.09 -18.00 0.45
#